data_AF-A0A7S4N1U4-F1
#
_entry.id   AF-A0A7S4N1U4-F1
#
_cell.length_a   1.000
_cell.length_b   1.000
_cell.length_c   1.000
_cell.angle_alpha   90.00
_cell.angle_beta   90.00
_cell.angle_gamma   90.00
#
_symmetry.space_group_name_H-M   'P 1'
#
loop_
_entity.id
_entity.type
_entity.pdbx_description
1 polymer ?
#
loop_
_entity_poly.entity_id
_entity_poly.type
_entity_poly.pdbx_seq_one_letter_code
_entity_poly.pdbx_strand_id
1 'polypeptide(L)'
;YSALRVVHPGRITRIASGCSGEEGKAELDWHNRHIRDNMSPRFGLHLTPHFSTVTDADGKKVGDYKFFNKPFGLKHWLENGEGMGVNPDTGKLRDEDLVVILIDPDMTLLRPITSDFSDKRETLVGREGLWKSQVQHGTPFGQTYGLGTQWREFDLTAIAGANSPALRVSKDDGRDFYPVGPPYLGTARDMHAIATKWSEFAPRVHAQYPHLLAEMYAYCIAAAHLKLPHQKINSLMVSNSGTGGEGWSFVEKIPPSEVCAFMVDGPDHSKYALPSVMHLCQRYIVGPWLFAKRKMPHDFFTCEHQLLEVPPPDLAKRFKYKIKPAEQVKVDISEKVAHEDAFMMCGTIGYLNEAGTYFKRKGCSGNANYEKTLNLGALFKKK
;
A
#
# COMPACT_ATOMS: atom_id res chain seq x y z
N TYR A 1 0.84 -6.40 11.93
CA TYR A 1 1.77 -7.52 12.11
C TYR A 1 3.06 -7.38 11.30
N SER A 2 3.02 -7.24 9.97
CA SER A 2 4.24 -7.11 9.14
C SER A 2 5.22 -6.03 9.64
N ALA A 3 4.73 -4.86 10.08
CA ALA A 3 5.55 -3.83 10.71
C ALA A 3 6.28 -4.29 11.99
N LEU A 4 5.66 -5.16 12.80
CA LEU A 4 6.29 -5.77 13.98
C LEU A 4 7.39 -6.74 13.54
N ARG A 5 7.08 -7.61 12.59
CA ARG A 5 7.98 -8.65 12.06
C ARG A 5 9.28 -8.06 11.52
N VAL A 6 9.18 -6.97 10.76
CA VAL A 6 10.36 -6.29 10.19
C VAL A 6 11.03 -5.34 11.19
N VAL A 7 10.53 -5.28 12.43
CA VAL A 7 11.02 -4.38 13.49
C VAL A 7 11.03 -2.93 13.02
N HIS A 8 9.92 -2.48 12.43
CA HIS A 8 9.84 -1.12 11.89
C HIS A 8 10.09 -0.08 13.00
N PRO A 9 11.03 0.87 12.82
CA PRO A 9 11.42 1.81 13.87
C PRO A 9 10.42 2.97 14.03
N GLY A 10 9.70 3.32 12.97
CA GLY A 10 8.67 4.38 13.01
C GLY A 10 7.40 3.99 13.77
N ARG A 11 6.64 5.00 14.18
CA ARG A 11 5.26 4.86 14.68
C ARG A 11 4.35 4.39 13.53
N ILE A 12 3.42 3.48 13.82
CA ILE A 12 2.47 2.96 12.82
C ILE A 12 1.08 3.41 13.22
N THR A 13 0.37 4.10 12.32
CA THR A 13 -1.01 4.52 12.55
C THR A 13 -1.90 3.99 11.45
N ARG A 14 -2.93 3.20 11.81
CA ARG A 14 -4.03 2.87 10.90
C ARG A 14 -5.01 4.04 10.90
N ILE A 15 -5.26 4.63 9.74
CA ILE A 15 -6.32 5.63 9.57
C ILE A 15 -7.59 4.90 9.13
N ALA A 16 -8.66 5.00 9.91
CA ALA A 16 -9.94 4.37 9.62
C ALA A 16 -11.06 5.43 9.56
N SER A 17 -11.75 5.48 8.44
CA SER A 17 -12.72 6.54 8.14
C SER A 17 -14.16 6.04 8.18
N GLY A 18 -15.04 6.84 8.79
CA GLY A 18 -16.48 6.64 8.72
C GLY A 18 -17.06 5.62 9.69
N CYS A 19 -16.35 5.29 10.77
CA CYS A 19 -16.93 4.57 11.89
C CYS A 19 -17.96 5.47 12.60
N SER A 20 -19.13 4.94 12.93
CA SER A 20 -20.07 5.59 13.85
C SER A 20 -19.53 5.62 15.29
N GLY A 21 -20.24 6.27 16.23
CA GLY A 21 -19.78 6.38 17.62
C GLY A 21 -19.54 5.02 18.30
N GLU A 22 -20.47 4.08 18.16
CA GLU A 22 -20.35 2.73 18.73
C GLU A 22 -19.33 1.87 17.97
N GLU A 23 -19.37 1.89 16.63
CA GLU A 23 -18.40 1.15 15.81
C GLU A 23 -16.97 1.64 16.05
N GLY A 24 -16.78 2.96 16.16
CA GLY A 24 -15.48 3.56 16.43
C GLY A 24 -14.94 3.15 17.79
N LYS A 25 -15.80 3.12 18.82
CA LYS A 25 -15.44 2.60 20.13
C LYS A 25 -15.05 1.12 20.08
N ALA A 26 -15.85 0.29 19.39
CA ALA A 26 -15.57 -1.13 19.25
C ALA A 26 -14.25 -1.40 18.49
N GLU A 27 -13.98 -0.67 17.41
CA GLU A 27 -12.71 -0.75 16.67
C GLU A 27 -11.52 -0.31 17.54
N LEU A 28 -11.67 0.74 18.33
CA LEU A 28 -10.63 1.22 19.24
C LEU A 28 -10.34 0.21 20.36
N ASP A 29 -11.40 -0.35 20.97
CA ASP A 29 -11.28 -1.38 22.01
C ASP A 29 -10.60 -2.65 21.45
N TRP A 30 -11.01 -3.08 20.25
CA TRP A 30 -10.37 -4.21 19.57
C TRP A 30 -8.91 -3.92 19.23
N HIS A 31 -8.60 -2.74 18.68
CA HIS A 31 -7.25 -2.35 18.31
C HIS A 31 -6.33 -2.26 19.54
N ASN A 32 -6.79 -1.65 20.62
CA ASN A 32 -6.02 -1.56 21.86
C ASN A 32 -5.69 -2.95 22.38
N ARG A 33 -6.72 -3.80 22.54
CA ARG A 33 -6.57 -5.16 23.07
C ARG A 33 -5.64 -6.02 22.20
N HIS A 34 -5.83 -6.04 20.88
CA HIS A 34 -5.17 -7.03 20.02
C HIS A 34 -3.91 -6.51 19.33
N ILE A 35 -3.76 -5.20 19.17
CA ILE A 35 -2.65 -4.59 18.43
C ILE A 35 -1.76 -3.76 19.36
N ARG A 36 -2.30 -2.76 20.06
CA ARG A 36 -1.47 -1.86 20.88
C ARG A 36 -0.83 -2.61 22.06
N ASP A 37 -1.64 -3.28 22.86
CA ASP A 37 -1.21 -3.93 24.10
C ASP A 37 -0.43 -5.22 23.81
N ASN A 38 -0.79 -5.92 22.73
CA ASN A 38 -0.22 -7.21 22.38
C ASN A 38 0.93 -7.14 21.37
N MET A 39 1.08 -6.07 20.57
CA MET A 39 2.18 -5.94 19.59
C MET A 39 3.15 -4.81 19.95
N SER A 40 2.66 -3.58 20.10
CA SER A 40 3.51 -2.42 20.37
C SER A 40 2.69 -1.17 20.72
N PRO A 41 3.07 -0.39 21.76
CA PRO A 41 2.42 0.89 22.06
C PRO A 41 2.60 1.94 20.96
N ARG A 42 3.53 1.72 20.02
CA ARG A 42 3.74 2.57 18.82
C ARG A 42 2.69 2.32 17.73
N PHE A 43 1.81 1.34 17.88
CA PHE A 43 0.78 1.02 16.89
C PHE A 43 -0.56 1.64 17.29
N GLY A 44 -0.93 2.72 16.60
CA GLY A 44 -2.15 3.50 16.87
C GLY A 44 -3.25 3.27 15.83
N LEU A 45 -4.47 3.65 16.23
CA LEU A 45 -5.64 3.79 15.36
C LEU A 45 -6.07 5.25 15.40
N HIS A 46 -6.24 5.87 14.22
CA HIS A 46 -6.79 7.21 14.06
C HIS A 46 -8.13 7.12 13.36
N LEU A 47 -9.20 7.44 14.09
CA LEU A 47 -10.54 7.48 13.53
C LEU A 47 -10.80 8.83 12.86
N THR A 48 -11.47 8.82 11.72
CA THR A 48 -11.84 10.03 10.99
C THR A 48 -13.31 10.02 10.60
N PRO A 49 -13.89 11.20 10.27
CA PRO A 49 -15.17 11.27 9.60
C PRO A 49 -15.21 10.45 8.30
N HIS A 50 -16.42 10.21 7.82
CA HIS A 50 -16.67 9.59 6.53
C HIS A 50 -16.47 10.63 5.40
N PHE A 51 -15.49 10.43 4.53
CA PHE A 51 -15.17 11.39 3.47
C PHE A 51 -15.57 10.93 2.06
N SER A 52 -16.31 9.82 1.93
CA SER A 52 -16.57 9.25 0.60
C SER A 52 -17.67 9.94 -0.19
N THR A 53 -18.47 10.79 0.44
CA THR A 53 -19.64 11.38 -0.21
C THR A 53 -19.26 12.28 -1.39
N VAL A 54 -19.89 12.00 -2.53
CA VAL A 54 -19.82 12.83 -3.74
C VAL A 54 -21.06 13.72 -3.77
N THR A 55 -20.86 15.03 -3.91
CA THR A 55 -21.94 16.02 -4.02
C THR A 55 -21.96 16.66 -5.41
N ASP A 56 -23.14 17.05 -5.87
CA ASP A 56 -23.29 17.93 -7.05
C ASP A 56 -23.00 19.41 -6.71
N ALA A 57 -23.21 20.29 -7.69
CA ALA A 57 -22.98 21.74 -7.55
C ALA A 57 -23.87 22.40 -6.49
N ASP A 58 -25.04 21.82 -6.20
CA ASP A 58 -25.99 22.31 -5.20
C ASP A 58 -25.73 21.70 -3.81
N GLY A 59 -24.66 20.90 -3.67
CA GLY A 59 -24.29 20.24 -2.42
C GLY A 59 -25.09 18.98 -2.10
N LYS A 60 -25.93 18.50 -3.02
CA LYS A 60 -26.73 17.29 -2.83
C LYS A 60 -25.88 16.05 -3.10
N LYS A 61 -26.03 15.03 -2.24
CA LYS A 61 -25.37 13.73 -2.41
C LYS A 61 -25.82 13.04 -3.70
N VAL A 62 -24.87 12.73 -4.58
CA VAL A 62 -25.09 12.01 -5.85
C VAL A 62 -24.39 10.66 -5.92
N GLY A 63 -23.52 10.34 -4.97
CA GLY A 63 -22.86 9.04 -4.91
C GLY A 63 -21.85 8.96 -3.76
N ASP A 64 -21.09 7.87 -3.75
CA ASP A 64 -19.97 7.65 -2.84
C ASP A 64 -18.74 7.18 -3.61
N TYR A 65 -17.60 7.81 -3.33
CA TYR A 65 -16.27 7.46 -3.83
C TYR A 65 -15.32 7.21 -2.66
N LYS A 66 -15.23 5.95 -2.24
CA LYS A 66 -14.49 5.51 -1.04
C LYS A 66 -13.02 5.93 -1.01
N PHE A 67 -12.41 6.22 -2.15
CA PHE A 67 -11.00 6.58 -2.21
C PHE A 67 -10.73 8.04 -1.80
N PHE A 68 -11.76 8.88 -1.62
CA PHE A 68 -11.59 10.17 -0.92
C PHE A 68 -11.14 9.99 0.52
N ASN A 69 -11.42 8.86 1.18
CA ASN A 69 -10.94 8.65 2.55
C ASN A 69 -9.41 8.72 2.68
N LYS A 70 -8.64 8.47 1.60
CA LYS A 70 -7.17 8.51 1.63
C LYS A 70 -6.60 9.94 1.77
N PRO A 71 -6.87 10.89 0.85
CA PRO A 71 -6.44 12.28 1.02
C PRO A 71 -6.97 12.93 2.30
N PHE A 72 -8.28 12.80 2.52
CA PHE A 72 -8.94 13.47 3.65
C PHE A 72 -8.54 12.84 4.99
N GLY A 73 -8.38 11.50 5.03
CA GLY A 73 -7.91 10.79 6.21
C GLY A 73 -6.46 11.13 6.56
N LEU A 74 -5.56 11.20 5.57
CA LEU A 74 -4.17 11.63 5.78
C LEU A 74 -4.13 13.06 6.35
N LYS A 75 -4.86 13.99 5.72
CA LYS A 75 -4.95 15.39 6.19
C LYS A 75 -5.44 15.45 7.65
N HIS A 76 -6.55 14.77 7.93
CA HIS A 76 -7.14 14.73 9.27
C HIS A 76 -6.18 14.15 10.31
N TRP A 77 -5.39 13.12 9.96
CA TRP A 77 -4.36 12.57 10.85
C TRP A 77 -3.18 13.51 11.08
N LEU A 78 -2.68 14.19 10.04
CA LEU A 78 -1.61 15.19 10.21
C LEU A 78 -2.05 16.33 11.13
N GLU A 79 -3.32 16.71 11.06
CA GLU A 79 -3.86 17.84 11.83
C GLU A 79 -4.30 17.48 13.26
N ASN A 80 -4.66 16.22 13.52
CA ASN A 80 -5.31 15.81 14.77
C ASN A 80 -4.77 14.52 15.42
N GLY A 81 -3.85 13.82 14.75
CA GLY A 81 -3.38 12.49 15.15
C GLY A 81 -2.42 12.51 16.33
N GLU A 82 -2.34 11.37 17.03
CA GLU A 82 -1.36 11.19 18.11
C GLU A 82 0.08 11.24 17.56
N GLY A 83 0.93 12.08 18.16
CA GLY A 83 2.28 12.36 17.66
C GLY A 83 2.32 13.33 16.47
N MET A 84 1.16 13.82 16.05
CA MET A 84 0.97 14.87 15.05
C MET A 84 0.17 16.03 15.67
N GLY A 85 -0.30 16.95 14.84
CA GLY A 85 -1.17 18.04 15.25
C GLY A 85 -0.71 19.40 14.76
N VAL A 86 -1.65 20.34 14.73
CA VAL A 86 -1.36 21.76 14.47
C VAL A 86 -1.12 22.49 15.80
N ASN A 87 -0.09 23.33 15.84
CA ASN A 87 0.14 24.28 16.92
C ASN A 87 -0.84 25.46 16.75
N PRO A 88 -1.71 25.74 17.74
CA PRO A 88 -2.73 26.78 17.63
C PRO A 88 -2.16 28.20 17.50
N ASP A 89 -0.97 28.45 18.04
CA ASP A 89 -0.35 29.78 18.03
C ASP A 89 0.28 30.10 16.67
N THR A 90 0.82 29.09 15.99
CA THR A 90 1.53 29.27 14.72
C THR A 90 0.74 28.83 13.50
N GLY A 91 -0.31 28.02 13.69
CA GLY A 91 -1.05 27.36 12.61
C GLY A 91 -0.24 26.31 11.85
N LYS A 92 0.97 25.96 12.31
CA LYS A 92 1.85 24.98 11.67
C LYS A 92 1.76 23.61 12.33
N LEU A 93 2.21 22.57 11.65
CA LEU A 93 2.38 21.25 12.29
C LEU A 93 3.38 21.33 13.45
N ARG A 94 3.17 20.50 14.46
CA ARG A 94 4.02 20.41 15.66
C ARG A 94 5.44 19.93 15.35
N ASP A 95 5.58 19.02 14.39
CA ASP A 95 6.86 18.52 13.89
C ASP A 95 6.79 18.49 12.36
N GLU A 96 7.38 19.51 11.74
CA GLU A 96 7.31 19.71 10.29
C GLU A 96 8.32 18.83 9.52
N ASP A 97 9.40 18.42 10.17
CA ASP A 97 10.52 17.70 9.55
C ASP A 97 10.42 16.17 9.73
N LEU A 98 9.48 15.69 10.55
CA LEU A 98 9.19 14.26 10.67
C LEU A 98 8.90 13.64 9.30
N VAL A 99 9.55 12.52 8.99
CA VAL A 99 9.28 11.77 7.76
C VAL A 99 7.99 10.97 7.91
N VAL A 100 7.03 11.24 7.04
CA VAL A 100 5.75 10.54 6.95
C VAL A 100 5.78 9.58 5.78
N ILE A 101 5.38 8.33 6.03
CA ILE A 101 5.29 7.26 5.04
C ILE A 101 3.83 6.81 4.95
N LEU A 102 3.18 7.05 3.80
CA LEU A 102 1.82 6.61 3.54
C LEU A 102 1.83 5.34 2.69
N ILE A 103 1.29 4.25 3.23
CA ILE A 103 1.08 2.97 2.52
C ILE A 103 -0.41 2.60 2.50
N ASP A 104 -0.81 1.78 1.53
CA ASP A 104 -2.17 1.25 1.47
C ASP A 104 -2.37 0.07 2.46
N PRO A 105 -3.59 -0.18 2.95
CA PRO A 105 -3.86 -1.25 3.93
C PRO A 105 -3.64 -2.67 3.39
N ASP A 106 -3.51 -2.82 2.07
CA ASP A 106 -3.20 -4.08 1.38
C ASP A 106 -1.71 -4.20 0.99
N MET A 107 -0.84 -3.44 1.68
CA MET A 107 0.60 -3.51 1.55
C MET A 107 1.24 -4.23 2.75
N THR A 108 2.02 -5.27 2.47
CA THR A 108 2.75 -6.05 3.47
C THR A 108 4.23 -5.67 3.46
N LEU A 109 4.75 -5.19 4.59
CA LEU A 109 6.17 -4.86 4.74
C LEU A 109 7.02 -6.13 4.74
N LEU A 110 8.02 -6.17 3.85
CA LEU A 110 9.08 -7.18 3.83
C LEU A 110 10.34 -6.74 4.56
N ARG A 111 10.60 -5.43 4.59
CA ARG A 111 11.66 -4.79 5.40
C ARG A 111 11.19 -3.40 5.83
N PRO A 112 11.88 -2.74 6.78
CA PRO A 112 11.56 -1.35 7.11
C PRO A 112 11.70 -0.44 5.90
N ILE A 113 10.78 0.52 5.77
CA ILE A 113 10.95 1.66 4.87
C ILE A 113 11.65 2.74 5.68
N THR A 114 12.76 3.26 5.17
CA THR A 114 13.54 4.31 5.83
C THR A 114 13.46 5.62 5.04
N SER A 115 14.11 6.67 5.54
CA SER A 115 14.24 7.96 4.85
C SER A 115 15.52 8.08 4.03
N ASP A 116 16.38 7.05 4.02
CA ASP A 116 17.67 7.06 3.32
C ASP A 116 17.74 5.89 2.32
N PHE A 117 17.89 6.27 1.06
CA PHE A 117 17.96 5.41 -0.12
C PHE A 117 19.33 5.46 -0.80
N SER A 118 20.38 5.80 -0.05
CA SER A 118 21.77 5.78 -0.53
C SER A 118 22.35 4.37 -0.68
N ASP A 119 21.68 3.37 -0.11
CA ASP A 119 22.08 1.96 -0.23
C ASP A 119 21.90 1.46 -1.67
N LYS A 120 22.87 0.67 -2.15
CA LYS A 120 22.84 0.03 -3.48
C LYS A 120 21.68 -0.97 -3.65
N ARG A 121 21.01 -1.33 -2.57
CA ARG A 121 19.77 -2.12 -2.54
C ARG A 121 18.55 -1.31 -2.97
N GLU A 122 18.70 -0.02 -3.24
CA GLU A 122 17.63 0.83 -3.75
C GLU A 122 17.77 1.11 -5.24
N THR A 123 16.65 1.06 -5.95
CA THR A 123 16.57 1.31 -7.39
C THR A 123 15.86 2.64 -7.60
N LEU A 124 16.63 3.73 -7.50
CA LEU A 124 16.15 5.07 -7.83
C LEU A 124 15.94 5.21 -9.34
N VAL A 125 14.89 5.90 -9.74
CA VAL A 125 14.53 6.14 -11.13
C VAL A 125 14.37 7.62 -11.37
N GLY A 126 15.03 8.12 -12.40
CA GLY A 126 14.94 9.51 -12.82
C GLY A 126 16.15 9.90 -13.66
N ARG A 127 16.26 11.19 -13.94
CA ARG A 127 17.39 11.75 -14.69
C ARG A 127 18.66 11.72 -13.85
N GLU A 128 19.73 11.16 -14.42
CA GLU A 128 21.05 11.08 -13.79
C GLU A 128 21.53 12.48 -13.36
N GLY A 129 22.18 12.59 -12.20
CA GLY A 129 22.64 13.85 -11.63
C GLY A 129 21.58 14.66 -10.85
N LEU A 130 20.29 14.30 -10.93
CA LEU A 130 19.21 14.93 -10.15
C LEU A 130 18.73 14.10 -8.95
N TRP A 131 19.37 12.95 -8.72
CA TRP A 131 18.96 12.03 -7.66
C TRP A 131 19.26 12.62 -6.29
N LYS A 132 18.26 12.53 -5.43
CA LYS A 132 18.43 12.68 -3.99
C LYS A 132 18.21 11.30 -3.39
N SER A 133 19.04 10.94 -2.41
CA SER A 133 18.92 9.67 -1.69
C SER A 133 18.18 9.83 -0.38
N GLN A 134 18.02 11.04 0.15
CA GLN A 134 17.39 11.27 1.45
C GLN A 134 16.08 12.05 1.31
N VAL A 135 15.06 11.61 2.04
CA VAL A 135 13.80 12.34 2.18
C VAL A 135 14.08 13.62 2.97
N GLN A 136 13.79 14.76 2.35
CA GLN A 136 13.98 16.09 2.93
C GLN A 136 12.89 17.03 2.41
N HIS A 137 12.73 18.18 3.06
CA HIS A 137 11.74 19.16 2.65
C HIS A 137 11.92 19.55 1.16
N GLY A 138 10.80 19.56 0.42
CA GLY A 138 10.78 19.84 -1.02
C GLY A 138 11.20 18.68 -1.91
N THR A 139 11.58 17.53 -1.32
CA THR A 139 12.05 16.34 -2.04
C THR A 139 11.31 15.08 -1.54
N PRO A 140 10.01 14.96 -1.84
CA PRO A 140 9.28 13.73 -1.52
C PRO A 140 9.74 12.55 -2.38
N PHE A 141 9.44 11.33 -1.94
CA PHE A 141 9.75 10.09 -2.64
C PHE A 141 8.46 9.28 -2.85
N GLY A 142 8.46 8.41 -3.84
CA GLY A 142 7.34 7.50 -4.04
C GLY A 142 7.70 6.30 -4.90
N GLN A 143 6.90 5.24 -4.79
CA GLN A 143 6.99 4.10 -5.68
C GLN A 143 6.63 4.55 -7.10
N THR A 144 7.44 4.17 -8.11
CA THR A 144 7.05 4.35 -9.51
C THR A 144 5.73 3.65 -9.77
N TYR A 145 4.75 4.34 -10.36
CA TYR A 145 3.45 3.76 -10.65
C TYR A 145 3.04 3.98 -12.11
N GLY A 146 2.32 3.02 -12.67
CA GLY A 146 1.92 2.99 -14.08
C GLY A 146 0.87 4.02 -14.52
N LEU A 147 0.80 5.20 -13.88
CA LEU A 147 -0.14 6.27 -14.23
C LEU A 147 0.25 7.04 -15.49
N GLY A 148 1.55 7.06 -15.81
CA GLY A 148 2.09 7.89 -16.88
C GLY A 148 1.76 9.38 -16.71
N THR A 149 1.62 10.09 -17.83
CA THR A 149 1.33 11.54 -17.84
C THR A 149 -0.15 11.88 -17.99
N GLN A 150 -1.05 10.91 -17.84
CA GLN A 150 -2.50 11.10 -18.08
C GLN A 150 -3.09 12.22 -17.22
N TRP A 151 -2.54 12.46 -16.02
CA TRP A 151 -2.96 13.56 -15.16
C TRP A 151 -2.89 14.95 -15.83
N ARG A 152 -2.05 15.12 -16.87
CA ARG A 152 -1.91 16.36 -17.64
C ARG A 152 -3.00 16.57 -18.68
N GLU A 153 -3.81 15.55 -18.95
CA GLU A 153 -4.88 15.58 -19.96
C GLU A 153 -6.21 16.07 -19.39
N PHE A 154 -6.32 16.18 -18.06
CA PHE A 154 -7.47 16.79 -17.40
C PHE A 154 -7.53 18.31 -17.62
N ASP A 155 -8.70 18.90 -17.42
CA ASP A 155 -8.84 20.34 -17.30
C ASP A 155 -8.25 20.82 -15.97
N LEU A 156 -6.94 21.04 -15.99
CA LEU A 156 -6.16 21.52 -14.85
C LEU A 156 -6.54 22.94 -14.41
N THR A 157 -7.15 23.74 -15.30
CA THR A 157 -7.66 25.06 -14.94
C THR A 157 -8.88 24.92 -14.05
N ALA A 158 -9.80 24.01 -14.38
CA ALA A 158 -10.95 23.70 -13.52
C ALA A 158 -10.54 23.02 -12.21
N ILE A 159 -9.50 22.19 -12.22
CA ILE A 159 -9.06 21.45 -11.02
C ILE A 159 -8.22 22.32 -10.08
N ALA A 160 -7.20 23.00 -10.59
CA ALA A 160 -6.16 23.66 -9.79
C ALA A 160 -6.09 25.19 -9.98
N GLY A 161 -6.92 25.74 -10.87
CA GLY A 161 -6.95 27.16 -11.21
C GLY A 161 -5.99 27.55 -12.34
N ALA A 162 -6.33 28.61 -13.09
CA ALA A 162 -5.61 29.06 -14.29
C ALA A 162 -4.13 29.42 -14.05
N ASN A 163 -3.76 29.75 -12.82
CA ASN A 163 -2.39 30.13 -12.46
C ASN A 163 -1.57 28.96 -11.88
N SER A 164 -2.16 27.77 -11.78
CA SER A 164 -1.54 26.58 -11.17
C SER A 164 -0.20 26.25 -11.81
N PRO A 165 0.88 26.00 -11.02
CA PRO A 165 2.13 25.48 -11.54
C PRO A 165 2.01 24.16 -12.31
N ALA A 166 0.97 23.36 -12.01
CA ALA A 166 0.71 22.10 -12.71
C ALA A 166 0.52 22.28 -14.23
N LEU A 167 -0.04 23.42 -14.67
CA LEU A 167 -0.21 23.76 -16.09
C LEU A 167 1.12 23.96 -16.84
N ARG A 168 2.20 24.26 -16.10
CA ARG A 168 3.53 24.56 -16.67
C ARG A 168 4.47 23.35 -16.64
N VAL A 169 4.02 22.20 -16.16
CA VAL A 169 4.84 20.99 -16.11
C VAL A 169 5.00 20.42 -17.52
N SER A 170 6.27 20.31 -17.95
CA SER A 170 6.62 19.70 -19.24
C SER A 170 6.20 18.23 -19.30
N LYS A 171 6.12 17.65 -20.50
CA LYS A 171 5.78 16.23 -20.65
C LYS A 171 6.84 15.34 -19.99
N ASP A 172 8.12 15.71 -20.11
CA ASP A 172 9.23 14.96 -19.53
C ASP A 172 9.22 15.03 -18.00
N ASP A 173 9.09 16.22 -17.42
CA ASP A 173 8.96 16.35 -15.95
C ASP A 173 7.71 15.65 -15.43
N GLY A 174 6.62 15.74 -16.20
CA GLY A 174 5.36 15.06 -15.94
C GLY A 174 5.51 13.55 -15.82
N ARG A 175 6.38 12.94 -16.63
CA ARG A 175 6.70 11.50 -16.64
C ARG A 175 7.72 11.14 -15.56
N ASP A 176 8.69 12.02 -15.34
CA ASP A 176 9.87 11.68 -14.56
C ASP A 176 9.64 11.85 -13.05
N PHE A 177 8.77 12.78 -12.62
CA PHE A 177 8.66 13.13 -11.19
C PHE A 177 7.29 12.96 -10.53
N TYR A 178 6.21 12.85 -11.30
CA TYR A 178 4.85 12.86 -10.74
C TYR A 178 4.07 11.54 -10.77
N PRO A 179 4.35 10.53 -11.64
CA PRO A 179 3.58 9.29 -11.65
C PRO A 179 4.08 8.34 -10.55
N VAL A 180 3.69 8.67 -9.32
CA VAL A 180 4.03 7.91 -8.13
C VAL A 180 2.79 7.32 -7.46
N GLY A 181 2.99 6.19 -6.80
CA GLY A 181 2.02 5.48 -5.99
C GLY A 181 2.57 5.23 -4.59
N PRO A 182 1.77 4.62 -3.70
CA PRO A 182 2.26 4.23 -2.39
C PRO A 182 3.34 3.13 -2.52
N PRO A 183 4.33 3.06 -1.60
CA PRO A 183 4.57 3.99 -0.49
C PRO A 183 4.90 5.40 -0.96
N TYR A 184 4.23 6.41 -0.38
CA TYR A 184 4.57 7.82 -0.52
C TYR A 184 5.37 8.27 0.68
N LEU A 185 6.41 9.07 0.48
CA LEU A 185 7.26 9.58 1.54
C LEU A 185 7.49 11.07 1.38
N GLY A 186 7.48 11.79 2.49
CA GLY A 186 7.82 13.21 2.53
C GLY A 186 7.97 13.69 3.96
N THR A 187 8.47 14.90 4.13
CA THR A 187 8.37 15.58 5.43
C THR A 187 6.90 15.80 5.78
N ALA A 188 6.57 15.90 7.07
CA ALA A 188 5.21 16.15 7.51
C ALA A 188 4.66 17.46 6.91
N ARG A 189 5.52 18.48 6.76
CA ARG A 189 5.20 19.72 6.05
C ARG A 189 4.78 19.47 4.60
N ASP A 190 5.58 18.73 3.83
CA ASP A 190 5.26 18.44 2.42
C ASP A 190 4.01 17.57 2.30
N MET A 191 3.89 16.54 3.14
CA MET A 191 2.75 15.63 3.12
C MET A 191 1.46 16.33 3.54
N HIS A 192 1.50 17.33 4.43
CA HIS A 192 0.34 18.15 4.79
C HIS A 192 -0.06 19.11 3.68
N ALA A 193 0.91 19.77 3.03
CA ALA A 193 0.65 20.59 1.86
C ALA A 193 0.01 19.77 0.73
N ILE A 194 0.58 18.59 0.44
CA ILE A 194 0.04 17.64 -0.54
C ILE A 194 -1.35 17.19 -0.12
N ALA A 195 -1.56 16.68 1.09
CA ALA A 195 -2.87 16.19 1.54
C ALA A 195 -3.95 17.28 1.48
N THR A 196 -3.59 18.53 1.79
CA THR A 196 -4.48 19.69 1.67
C THR A 196 -4.94 19.87 0.22
N LYS A 197 -4.01 19.98 -0.73
CA LYS A 197 -4.36 20.17 -2.15
C LYS A 197 -4.96 18.92 -2.78
N TRP A 198 -4.54 17.75 -2.36
CA TRP A 198 -5.07 16.47 -2.81
C TRP A 198 -6.54 16.30 -2.39
N SER A 199 -6.89 16.67 -1.15
CA SER A 199 -8.29 16.68 -0.68
C SER A 199 -9.15 17.71 -1.44
N GLU A 200 -8.57 18.85 -1.82
CA GLU A 200 -9.25 19.87 -2.64
C GLU A 200 -9.47 19.39 -4.09
N PHE A 201 -8.48 18.72 -4.68
CA PHE A 201 -8.47 18.37 -6.10
C PHE A 201 -9.16 17.03 -6.38
N ALA A 202 -9.17 16.08 -5.45
CA ALA A 202 -9.73 14.75 -5.69
C ALA A 202 -11.21 14.77 -6.13
N PRO A 203 -12.11 15.56 -5.51
CA PRO A 203 -13.48 15.70 -6.00
C PRO A 203 -13.56 16.29 -7.42
N ARG A 204 -12.70 17.26 -7.76
CA ARG A 204 -12.68 17.91 -9.07
C ARG A 204 -12.16 16.98 -10.17
N VAL A 205 -11.15 16.17 -9.85
CA VAL A 205 -10.67 15.11 -10.76
C VAL A 205 -11.74 14.05 -10.94
N HIS A 206 -12.39 13.60 -9.86
CA HIS A 206 -13.48 12.62 -9.93
C HIS A 206 -14.66 13.12 -10.80
N ALA A 207 -14.97 14.42 -10.77
CA ALA A 207 -15.99 15.00 -11.64
C ALA A 207 -15.67 14.85 -13.14
N GLN A 208 -14.39 14.85 -13.52
CA GLN A 208 -13.93 14.61 -14.90
C GLN A 208 -13.65 13.12 -15.18
N TYR A 209 -13.38 12.33 -14.14
CA TYR A 209 -13.01 10.92 -14.22
C TYR A 209 -13.62 10.11 -13.06
N PRO A 210 -14.90 9.71 -13.17
CA PRO A 210 -15.64 9.04 -12.09
C PRO A 210 -15.28 7.55 -11.99
N HIS A 211 -13.98 7.24 -11.98
CA HIS A 211 -13.45 5.88 -12.04
C HIS A 211 -12.37 5.64 -10.97
N LEU A 212 -11.93 4.39 -10.89
CA LEU A 212 -10.77 4.02 -10.07
C LEU A 212 -9.56 4.88 -10.47
N LEU A 213 -8.71 5.27 -9.52
CA LEU A 213 -7.51 6.10 -9.70
C LEU A 213 -7.72 7.63 -9.79
N ALA A 214 -8.95 8.14 -9.75
CA ALA A 214 -9.19 9.60 -9.69
C ALA A 214 -8.41 10.27 -8.54
N GLU A 215 -8.36 9.61 -7.37
CA GLU A 215 -7.55 10.06 -6.23
C GLU A 215 -6.05 10.17 -6.58
N MET A 216 -5.51 9.21 -7.34
CA MET A 216 -4.07 9.14 -7.61
C MET A 216 -3.68 10.20 -8.63
N TYR A 217 -4.53 10.47 -9.62
CA TYR A 217 -4.34 11.60 -10.52
C TYR A 217 -4.40 12.94 -9.77
N ALA A 218 -5.31 13.07 -8.80
CA ALA A 218 -5.36 14.25 -7.94
C ALA A 218 -4.10 14.41 -7.09
N TYR A 219 -3.48 13.32 -6.62
CA TYR A 219 -2.18 13.35 -5.95
C TYR A 219 -1.10 13.93 -6.87
N CYS A 220 -0.99 13.42 -8.11
CA CYS A 220 -0.03 13.92 -9.11
C CYS A 220 -0.21 15.42 -9.36
N ILE A 221 -1.46 15.87 -9.53
CA ILE A 221 -1.80 17.28 -9.75
C ILE A 221 -1.46 18.13 -8.52
N ALA A 222 -1.74 17.64 -7.31
CA ALA A 222 -1.41 18.33 -6.06
C ALA A 222 0.10 18.52 -5.92
N ALA A 223 0.89 17.47 -6.12
CA ALA A 223 2.35 17.54 -6.09
C ALA A 223 2.91 18.50 -7.16
N ALA A 224 2.37 18.45 -8.38
CA ALA A 224 2.75 19.36 -9.47
C ALA A 224 2.39 20.82 -9.17
N HIS A 225 1.21 21.08 -8.60
CA HIS A 225 0.76 22.40 -8.17
C HIS A 225 1.69 22.98 -7.10
N LEU A 226 2.15 22.15 -6.17
CA LEU A 226 3.05 22.53 -5.09
C LEU A 226 4.53 22.57 -5.49
N LYS A 227 4.86 22.19 -6.74
CA LYS A 227 6.23 22.05 -7.23
C LYS A 227 7.06 21.11 -6.36
N LEU A 228 6.48 19.97 -6.00
CA LEU A 228 7.11 18.91 -5.22
C LEU A 228 7.42 17.70 -6.13
N PRO A 229 8.48 17.78 -6.97
CA PRO A 229 8.87 16.67 -7.83
C PRO A 229 9.35 15.50 -6.97
N HIS A 230 8.77 14.31 -7.17
CA HIS A 230 9.16 13.15 -6.40
C HIS A 230 10.43 12.50 -6.95
N GLN A 231 11.25 11.97 -6.05
CA GLN A 231 12.22 10.93 -6.39
C GLN A 231 11.48 9.60 -6.50
N LYS A 232 11.55 8.96 -7.67
CA LYS A 232 10.86 7.67 -7.89
C LYS A 232 11.77 6.52 -7.49
N ILE A 233 11.18 5.50 -6.88
CA ILE A 233 11.89 4.30 -6.46
C ILE A 233 11.16 3.07 -6.98
N ASN A 234 11.85 2.18 -7.70
CA ASN A 234 11.27 0.90 -8.13
C ASN A 234 11.38 -0.18 -7.05
N SER A 235 12.40 -0.11 -6.19
CA SER A 235 12.67 -1.09 -5.13
C SER A 235 11.71 -1.03 -3.94
N LEU A 236 10.80 -0.06 -3.88
CA LEU A 236 9.88 0.06 -2.74
C LEU A 236 8.85 -1.07 -2.74
N MET A 237 8.36 -1.50 -3.90
CA MET A 237 7.19 -2.37 -3.97
C MET A 237 7.26 -3.35 -5.15
N VAL A 238 6.65 -4.51 -4.95
CA VAL A 238 6.21 -5.45 -6.00
C VAL A 238 4.71 -5.72 -5.87
N SER A 239 4.02 -5.85 -7.00
CA SER A 239 2.56 -5.94 -7.05
C SER A 239 2.02 -6.72 -8.24
N ASN A 240 2.51 -6.44 -9.45
CA ASN A 240 1.97 -6.98 -10.69
C ASN A 240 3.06 -7.71 -11.47
N SER A 241 2.98 -9.03 -11.43
CA SER A 241 3.93 -9.93 -12.09
C SER A 241 3.97 -9.66 -13.59
N GLY A 242 5.16 -9.71 -14.16
CA GLY A 242 5.44 -9.47 -15.57
C GLY A 242 5.53 -8.00 -15.95
N THR A 243 5.41 -7.07 -14.99
CA THR A 243 5.55 -5.62 -15.27
C THR A 243 6.96 -5.10 -14.99
N GLY A 244 7.32 -3.99 -15.63
CA GLY A 244 8.51 -3.22 -15.28
C GLY A 244 8.18 -2.11 -14.28
N GLY A 245 9.21 -1.51 -13.66
CA GLY A 245 9.03 -0.39 -12.74
C GLY A 245 8.88 -0.76 -11.26
N GLU A 246 8.98 -2.05 -10.94
CA GLU A 246 8.85 -2.60 -9.58
C GLU A 246 10.14 -3.34 -9.17
N GLY A 247 10.22 -3.76 -7.91
CA GLY A 247 11.39 -4.44 -7.33
C GLY A 247 11.62 -5.89 -7.79
N TRP A 248 11.07 -6.29 -8.93
CA TRP A 248 11.11 -7.67 -9.43
C TRP A 248 12.51 -8.21 -9.67
N SER A 249 13.47 -7.34 -10.03
CA SER A 249 14.87 -7.74 -10.21
C SER A 249 15.54 -8.28 -8.95
N PHE A 250 14.95 -8.05 -7.77
CA PHE A 250 15.38 -8.68 -6.52
C PHE A 250 14.80 -10.07 -6.36
N VAL A 251 13.51 -10.22 -6.67
CA VAL A 251 12.80 -11.50 -6.64
C VAL A 251 13.40 -12.48 -7.63
N GLU A 252 13.73 -12.02 -8.84
CA GLU A 252 14.34 -12.82 -9.91
C GLU A 252 15.70 -13.45 -9.52
N LYS A 253 16.38 -12.94 -8.49
CA LYS A 253 17.65 -13.50 -7.98
C LYS A 253 17.45 -14.72 -7.06
N ILE A 254 16.23 -14.93 -6.56
CA ILE A 254 15.87 -16.07 -5.73
C ILE A 254 15.64 -17.27 -6.68
N PRO A 255 16.23 -18.45 -6.47
CA PRO A 255 15.98 -19.59 -7.33
C PRO A 255 14.51 -20.04 -7.28
N PRO A 256 13.86 -20.36 -8.42
CA PRO A 256 12.46 -20.76 -8.45
C PRO A 256 12.12 -21.99 -7.59
N SER A 257 13.10 -22.84 -7.30
CA SER A 257 12.93 -24.03 -6.46
C SER A 257 12.87 -23.73 -4.95
N GLU A 258 13.28 -22.53 -4.52
CA GLU A 258 13.31 -22.16 -3.10
C GLU A 258 12.43 -20.94 -2.77
N VAL A 259 11.89 -20.23 -3.76
CA VAL A 259 11.15 -18.98 -3.56
C VAL A 259 10.03 -19.08 -2.51
N CYS A 260 9.30 -20.19 -2.49
CA CYS A 260 8.22 -20.38 -1.52
C CYS A 260 8.74 -20.72 -0.13
N ALA A 261 9.75 -21.59 -0.03
CA ALA A 261 10.39 -21.89 1.26
C ALA A 261 11.00 -20.63 1.87
N PHE A 262 11.76 -19.87 1.08
CA PHE A 262 12.37 -18.59 1.48
C PHE A 262 11.34 -17.61 2.04
N MET A 263 10.17 -17.49 1.41
CA MET A 263 9.14 -16.56 1.86
C MET A 263 8.33 -17.06 3.07
N VAL A 264 8.07 -18.36 3.16
CA VAL A 264 7.28 -18.97 4.24
C VAL A 264 8.09 -19.10 5.53
N ASP A 265 9.37 -19.47 5.45
CA ASP A 265 10.20 -19.76 6.61
C ASP A 265 10.77 -18.50 7.28
N GLY A 266 10.72 -17.35 6.57
CA GLY A 266 11.36 -16.12 7.00
C GLY A 266 12.49 -15.75 6.04
N PRO A 267 12.33 -14.67 5.25
CA PRO A 267 13.33 -14.28 4.28
C PRO A 267 14.63 -13.87 4.97
N ASP A 268 15.73 -14.50 4.58
CA ASP A 268 17.08 -14.07 4.97
C ASP A 268 17.55 -12.93 4.06
N HIS A 269 17.46 -11.71 4.58
CA HIS A 269 17.88 -10.49 3.89
C HIS A 269 19.39 -10.39 3.62
N SER A 270 20.21 -11.25 4.24
CA SER A 270 21.64 -11.36 3.95
C SER A 270 21.90 -12.17 2.67
N LYS A 271 21.00 -13.11 2.34
CA LYS A 271 21.09 -13.94 1.14
C LYS A 271 20.57 -13.22 -0.10
N TYR A 272 19.40 -12.57 0.02
CA TYR A 272 18.79 -11.82 -1.08
C TYR A 272 18.26 -10.46 -0.61
N ALA A 273 18.50 -9.43 -1.42
CA ALA A 273 17.79 -8.18 -1.28
C ALA A 273 16.29 -8.39 -1.56
N LEU A 274 15.44 -7.57 -0.96
CA LEU A 274 13.98 -7.63 -1.16
C LEU A 274 13.41 -6.23 -1.37
N PRO A 275 12.29 -6.12 -2.11
CA PRO A 275 11.53 -4.88 -2.11
C PRO A 275 11.01 -4.57 -0.69
N SER A 276 10.69 -3.32 -0.41
CA SER A 276 10.18 -2.96 0.92
C SER A 276 8.78 -3.51 1.20
N VAL A 277 7.96 -3.63 0.16
CA VAL A 277 6.53 -3.93 0.25
C VAL A 277 6.09 -4.95 -0.80
N MET A 278 5.20 -5.86 -0.41
CA MET A 278 4.30 -6.59 -1.33
C MET A 278 2.94 -5.91 -1.34
N HIS A 279 2.48 -5.43 -2.50
CA HIS A 279 1.16 -4.83 -2.67
C HIS A 279 0.18 -5.82 -3.27
N LEU A 280 -0.88 -6.16 -2.54
CA LEU A 280 -1.83 -7.21 -2.90
C LEU A 280 -2.90 -6.72 -3.89
N CYS A 281 -2.47 -6.06 -4.97
CA CYS A 281 -3.37 -5.46 -5.95
C CYS A 281 -3.96 -6.49 -6.93
N GLN A 282 -3.21 -7.56 -7.25
CA GLN A 282 -3.58 -8.57 -8.22
C GLN A 282 -4.14 -9.85 -7.59
N ARG A 283 -4.56 -10.78 -8.46
CA ARG A 283 -4.72 -12.19 -8.13
C ARG A 283 -3.45 -12.92 -8.56
N TYR A 284 -2.85 -13.69 -7.67
CA TYR A 284 -1.64 -14.47 -7.94
C TYR A 284 -2.05 -15.92 -8.09
N ILE A 285 -1.70 -16.55 -9.22
CA ILE A 285 -2.17 -17.90 -9.54
C ILE A 285 -1.04 -18.72 -10.18
N VAL A 286 -0.67 -19.82 -9.52
CA VAL A 286 0.33 -20.77 -10.03
C VAL A 286 -0.20 -22.18 -9.89
N GLY A 287 -0.43 -22.84 -11.03
CA GLY A 287 -1.09 -24.14 -11.09
C GLY A 287 -2.48 -24.09 -10.45
N PRO A 288 -2.77 -24.98 -9.47
CA PRO A 288 -4.03 -24.97 -8.73
C PRO A 288 -4.07 -23.97 -7.56
N TRP A 289 -2.95 -23.31 -7.24
CA TRP A 289 -2.85 -22.40 -6.11
C TRP A 289 -3.26 -20.99 -6.51
N LEU A 290 -3.98 -20.33 -5.61
CA LEU A 290 -4.48 -18.98 -5.83
C LEU A 290 -4.44 -18.20 -4.54
N PHE A 291 -4.01 -16.93 -4.64
CA PHE A 291 -4.29 -15.90 -3.66
C PHE A 291 -5.07 -14.75 -4.28
N ALA A 292 -6.12 -14.29 -3.60
CA ALA A 292 -6.86 -13.08 -3.96
C ALA A 292 -7.41 -12.40 -2.70
N LYS A 293 -7.03 -11.14 -2.44
CA LYS A 293 -7.40 -10.43 -1.20
C LYS A 293 -8.90 -10.41 -0.91
N ARG A 294 -9.75 -10.27 -1.95
CA ARG A 294 -11.22 -10.23 -1.82
C ARG A 294 -11.86 -11.58 -1.52
N LYS A 295 -11.06 -12.61 -1.31
CA LYS A 295 -11.49 -13.97 -0.96
C LYS A 295 -11.02 -14.40 0.42
N MET A 296 -10.27 -13.55 1.10
CA MET A 296 -9.96 -13.75 2.50
C MET A 296 -11.26 -13.70 3.32
N PRO A 297 -11.54 -14.70 4.16
CA PRO A 297 -12.65 -14.65 5.10
C PRO A 297 -12.49 -13.49 6.08
N HIS A 298 -13.61 -12.84 6.42
CA HIS A 298 -13.61 -11.71 7.36
C HIS A 298 -13.28 -12.13 8.79
N ASP A 299 -13.51 -13.40 9.12
CA ASP A 299 -13.28 -14.06 10.41
C ASP A 299 -11.92 -14.80 10.48
N PHE A 300 -11.01 -14.55 9.53
CA PHE A 300 -9.68 -15.18 9.52
C PHE A 300 -8.90 -14.96 10.84
N PHE A 301 -9.05 -13.79 11.46
CA PHE A 301 -8.47 -13.47 12.77
C PHE A 301 -9.44 -13.77 13.92
N THR A 302 -9.84 -15.03 14.05
CA THR A 302 -10.61 -15.58 15.18
C THR A 302 -9.91 -16.81 15.76
N CYS A 303 -10.35 -17.30 16.91
CA CYS A 303 -9.73 -18.46 17.54
C CYS A 303 -10.04 -19.76 16.77
N GLU A 304 -11.21 -19.85 16.18
CA GLU A 304 -11.80 -21.06 15.58
C GLU A 304 -11.42 -21.23 14.10
N HIS A 305 -11.20 -20.13 13.38
CA HIS A 305 -10.94 -20.18 11.95
C HIS A 305 -9.56 -20.80 11.64
N GLN A 306 -9.48 -21.72 10.69
CA GLN A 306 -8.23 -22.38 10.30
C GLN A 306 -7.26 -21.41 9.57
N LEU A 307 -5.97 -21.73 9.54
CA LEU A 307 -4.93 -21.01 8.79
C LEU A 307 -4.94 -21.38 7.30
N LEU A 308 -4.26 -20.59 6.47
CA LEU A 308 -4.12 -20.82 5.03
C LEU A 308 -3.27 -22.05 4.75
N GLU A 309 -3.69 -22.84 3.77
CA GLU A 309 -2.89 -23.94 3.22
C GLU A 309 -1.61 -23.39 2.59
N VAL A 310 -0.47 -24.03 2.89
CA VAL A 310 0.85 -23.58 2.43
C VAL A 310 1.19 -24.25 1.09
N PRO A 311 1.54 -23.48 0.04
CA PRO A 311 1.95 -24.05 -1.23
C PRO A 311 3.23 -24.90 -1.12
N PRO A 312 3.46 -25.84 -2.07
CA PRO A 312 4.71 -26.59 -2.12
C PRO A 312 5.91 -25.64 -2.30
N PRO A 313 7.09 -25.97 -1.74
CA PRO A 313 8.27 -25.08 -1.76
C PRO A 313 8.80 -24.81 -3.17
N ASP A 314 8.59 -25.73 -4.12
CA ASP A 314 9.03 -25.67 -5.50
C ASP A 314 7.94 -25.21 -6.48
N LEU A 315 6.91 -24.51 -5.98
CA LEU A 315 5.70 -24.15 -6.74
C LEU A 315 5.98 -23.53 -8.12
N ALA A 316 6.90 -22.56 -8.17
CA ALA A 316 7.28 -21.87 -9.40
C ALA A 316 7.94 -22.78 -10.44
N LYS A 317 8.65 -23.82 -9.98
CA LYS A 317 9.28 -24.83 -10.85
C LYS A 317 8.26 -25.87 -11.32
N ARG A 318 7.31 -26.24 -10.45
CA ARG A 318 6.34 -27.31 -10.69
C ARG A 318 5.26 -26.95 -11.71
N PHE A 319 4.85 -25.69 -11.79
CA PHE A 319 3.75 -25.28 -12.65
C PHE A 319 4.13 -24.09 -13.52
N LYS A 320 3.88 -24.20 -14.83
CA LYS A 320 4.03 -23.14 -15.84
C LYS A 320 2.69 -22.77 -16.47
N TYR A 321 1.62 -22.91 -15.69
CA TYR A 321 0.27 -22.53 -16.08
C TYR A 321 -0.48 -21.96 -14.88
N LYS A 322 -1.56 -21.25 -15.14
CA LYS A 322 -2.56 -20.83 -14.15
C LYS A 322 -3.92 -21.41 -14.51
N ILE A 323 -4.73 -21.72 -13.50
CA ILE A 323 -6.14 -22.08 -13.70
C ILE A 323 -6.98 -20.82 -13.55
N LYS A 324 -7.63 -20.37 -14.63
CA LYS A 324 -8.56 -19.26 -14.56
C LYS A 324 -9.78 -19.66 -13.72
N PRO A 325 -10.07 -19.02 -12.58
CA PRO A 325 -11.08 -19.52 -11.65
C PRO A 325 -12.51 -19.59 -12.21
N ALA A 326 -12.88 -18.68 -13.10
CA ALA A 326 -14.23 -18.66 -13.70
C ALA A 326 -14.40 -19.69 -14.82
N GLU A 327 -13.35 -19.89 -15.63
CA GLU A 327 -13.41 -20.73 -16.83
C GLU A 327 -12.96 -22.16 -16.53
N GLN A 328 -12.26 -22.39 -15.40
CA GLN A 328 -11.54 -23.63 -15.08
C GLN A 328 -10.57 -24.08 -16.18
N VAL A 329 -10.13 -23.15 -17.03
CA VAL A 329 -9.20 -23.39 -18.14
C VAL A 329 -7.77 -23.18 -17.65
N LYS A 330 -6.89 -24.10 -18.04
CA LYS A 330 -5.43 -23.95 -17.90
C LYS A 330 -4.92 -23.00 -18.96
N VAL A 331 -4.17 -21.99 -18.53
CA VAL A 331 -3.51 -21.04 -19.42
C VAL A 331 -2.04 -21.04 -19.09
N ASP A 332 -1.20 -21.32 -20.08
CA ASP A 332 0.25 -21.30 -19.91
C ASP A 332 0.72 -19.89 -19.52
N ILE A 333 1.74 -19.84 -18.67
CA ILE A 333 2.41 -18.64 -18.21
C ILE A 333 3.91 -18.80 -18.37
N SER A 334 4.63 -17.69 -18.54
CA SER A 334 6.09 -17.73 -18.59
C SER A 334 6.68 -18.15 -17.24
N GLU A 335 7.90 -18.68 -17.27
CA GLU A 335 8.65 -19.01 -16.04
C GLU A 335 8.80 -17.80 -15.12
N LYS A 336 9.02 -16.62 -15.71
CA LYS A 336 9.08 -15.35 -14.99
C LYS A 336 7.79 -15.08 -14.21
N VAL A 337 6.63 -15.15 -14.87
CA VAL A 337 5.33 -14.90 -14.22
C VAL A 337 5.04 -15.96 -13.16
N ALA A 338 5.34 -17.24 -13.41
CA ALA A 338 5.18 -18.30 -12.41
C ALA A 338 6.04 -18.05 -11.16
N HIS A 339 7.26 -17.57 -11.34
CA HIS A 339 8.18 -17.24 -10.26
C HIS A 339 7.70 -16.05 -9.42
N GLU A 340 7.32 -14.95 -10.08
CA GLU A 340 6.83 -13.73 -9.41
C GLU A 340 5.48 -13.96 -8.70
N ASP A 341 4.53 -14.68 -9.32
CA ASP A 341 3.27 -15.04 -8.67
C ASP A 341 3.49 -15.98 -7.48
N ALA A 342 4.45 -16.92 -7.57
CA ALA A 342 4.80 -17.79 -6.46
C ALA A 342 5.39 -16.99 -5.29
N PHE A 343 6.27 -16.03 -5.56
CA PHE A 343 6.81 -15.13 -4.55
C PHE A 343 5.69 -14.39 -3.80
N MET A 344 4.78 -13.75 -4.55
CA MET A 344 3.67 -12.99 -3.96
C MET A 344 2.73 -13.87 -3.16
N MET A 345 2.36 -15.03 -3.69
CA MET A 345 1.44 -15.95 -3.04
C MET A 345 2.04 -16.58 -1.79
N CYS A 346 3.24 -17.15 -1.89
CA CYS A 346 3.91 -17.81 -0.75
C CYS A 346 4.27 -16.80 0.35
N GLY A 347 4.74 -15.61 -0.03
CA GLY A 347 4.95 -14.50 0.91
C GLY A 347 3.68 -14.09 1.63
N THR A 348 2.60 -13.85 0.89
CA THR A 348 1.34 -13.39 1.50
C THR A 348 0.73 -14.46 2.42
N ILE A 349 0.70 -15.73 1.99
CA ILE A 349 0.21 -16.84 2.82
C ILE A 349 1.09 -17.00 4.06
N GLY A 350 2.41 -16.99 3.92
CA GLY A 350 3.35 -17.07 5.04
C GLY A 350 3.09 -15.98 6.08
N TYR A 351 3.05 -14.72 5.65
CA TYR A 351 2.80 -13.57 6.54
C TYR A 351 1.43 -13.59 7.20
N LEU A 352 0.37 -13.98 6.47
CA LEU A 352 -0.97 -14.09 7.04
C LEU A 352 -1.07 -15.22 8.05
N ASN A 353 -0.45 -16.37 7.78
CA ASN A 353 -0.39 -17.48 8.73
C ASN A 353 0.41 -17.14 9.98
N GLU A 354 1.52 -16.42 9.84
CA GLU A 354 2.32 -15.94 10.96
C GLU A 354 1.52 -14.95 11.81
N ALA A 355 0.84 -13.99 11.18
CA ALA A 355 -0.04 -13.04 11.86
C ALA A 355 -1.22 -13.73 12.56
N GLY A 356 -1.86 -14.70 11.89
CA GLY A 356 -2.96 -15.48 12.46
C GLY A 356 -2.51 -16.32 13.65
N THR A 357 -1.33 -16.96 13.54
CA THR A 357 -0.70 -17.70 14.64
C THR A 357 -0.39 -16.78 15.81
N TYR A 358 0.17 -15.59 15.55
CA TYR A 358 0.44 -14.59 16.59
C TYR A 358 -0.83 -14.16 17.32
N PHE A 359 -1.86 -13.79 16.55
CA PHE A 359 -3.16 -13.41 17.08
C PHE A 359 -3.74 -14.51 17.97
N LYS A 360 -3.73 -15.76 17.50
CA LYS A 360 -4.24 -16.92 18.24
C LYS A 360 -3.47 -17.16 19.54
N ARG A 361 -2.12 -17.12 19.50
CA ARG A 361 -1.28 -17.34 20.69
C ARG A 361 -1.47 -16.28 21.77
N LYS A 362 -1.77 -15.03 21.38
CA LYS A 362 -1.91 -13.90 22.31
C LYS A 362 -3.35 -13.65 22.75
N GLY A 363 -4.32 -13.97 21.90
CA GLY A 363 -5.73 -13.62 22.10
C GLY A 363 -6.64 -14.77 22.51
N CYS A 364 -6.23 -16.04 22.35
CA CYS A 364 -7.10 -17.20 22.59
C CYS A 364 -6.72 -17.94 23.87
N SER A 365 -7.72 -18.40 24.62
CA SER A 365 -7.58 -19.13 25.89
C SER A 365 -7.20 -20.61 25.74
N GLY A 366 -6.36 -20.94 24.75
CA GLY A 366 -5.80 -22.29 24.55
C GLY A 366 -6.45 -23.17 23.48
N ASN A 367 -7.71 -22.93 23.10
CA ASN A 367 -8.46 -23.74 22.12
C ASN A 367 -8.40 -23.21 20.68
N ALA A 368 -7.27 -22.62 20.27
CA ALA A 368 -7.17 -22.03 18.94
C ALA A 368 -6.90 -23.07 17.85
N ASN A 369 -7.56 -22.92 16.71
CA ASN A 369 -7.34 -23.74 15.52
C ASN A 369 -6.08 -23.26 14.77
N TYR A 370 -5.05 -24.11 14.71
CA TYR A 370 -3.79 -23.85 14.01
C TYR A 370 -3.65 -24.64 12.69
N GLU A 371 -4.69 -25.38 12.29
CA GLU A 371 -4.67 -26.20 11.08
C GLU A 371 -4.48 -25.34 9.83
N LYS A 372 -3.54 -25.72 8.96
CA LYS A 372 -3.21 -24.99 7.71
C LYS A 372 -3.92 -25.62 6.52
N THR A 373 -5.24 -25.50 6.48
CA THR A 373 -6.12 -26.24 5.55
C THR A 373 -7.02 -25.34 4.70
N LEU A 374 -7.00 -24.01 4.89
CA LEU A 374 -7.79 -23.09 4.05
C LEU A 374 -7.13 -22.88 2.68
N ASN A 375 -7.68 -23.55 1.67
CA ASN A 375 -7.32 -23.31 0.28
C ASN A 375 -8.23 -22.24 -0.36
N LEU A 376 -7.70 -21.06 -0.63
CA LEU A 376 -8.47 -19.97 -1.26
C LEU A 376 -8.90 -20.28 -2.70
N GLY A 377 -8.14 -21.11 -3.42
CA GLY A 377 -8.51 -21.58 -4.76
C GLY A 377 -9.76 -22.47 -4.73
N ALA A 378 -9.90 -23.32 -3.71
CA ALA A 378 -11.08 -24.16 -3.53
C ALA A 378 -12.36 -23.35 -3.29
N LEU A 379 -12.26 -22.17 -2.68
CA LEU A 379 -13.40 -21.27 -2.47
C LEU A 379 -13.97 -20.70 -3.77
N PHE A 380 -13.20 -20.67 -4.87
CA PHE A 380 -13.73 -20.23 -6.17
C PHE A 380 -14.61 -21.27 -6.85
N LYS A 381 -14.43 -22.56 -6.55
CA LYS A 381 -15.21 -23.65 -7.16
C LYS A 381 -16.64 -23.75 -6.60
N LYS A 382 -16.92 -23.07 -5.47
CA LYS A 382 -18.18 -23.16 -4.73
C LYS A 382 -19.22 -22.07 -5.09
N LYS A 383 -19.11 -21.42 -6.26
CA LYS A 383 -20.11 -20.46 -6.73
C LYS A 383 -20.65 -20.83 -8.08
#